data_AF-A0A7X6FKG5-F1
#
_entry.id   AF-A0A7X6FKG5-F1
#
_cell.length_a   1.000
_cell.length_b   1.000
_cell.length_c   1.000
_cell.angle_alpha   90.00
_cell.angle_beta   90.00
_cell.angle_gamma   90.00
#
_symmetry.space_group_name_H-M   'P 1'
#
loop_
_entity.id
_entity.type
_entity.pdbx_description
1 polymer ?
#
loop_
_entity_poly.entity_id
_entity_poly.type
_entity_poly.pdbx_seq_one_letter_code
_entity_poly.pdbx_strand_id
1 'polypeptide(L)' 'MRTPRRPGNPLEAAEALFKPVKKAPAPAVERGPLPNIKELVSLKLDSEVLAYFQADGAGWQDRINDTLRAAMKMKD' A
#
# COMPACT_ATOMS: atom_id res chain seq x y z
N MET A 1 -59.22 -0.69 10.47
CA MET A 1 -58.52 -1.87 9.91
C MET A 1 -57.15 -1.43 9.41
N ARG A 2 -56.09 -2.11 9.86
CA ARG A 2 -54.69 -1.81 9.54
C ARG A 2 -54.25 -2.70 8.37
N THR A 3 -53.79 -2.11 7.28
CA THR A 3 -53.04 -2.81 6.23
C THR A 3 -51.78 -2.01 5.92
N PRO A 4 -50.57 -2.52 6.22
CA PRO A 4 -49.35 -1.84 5.82
C PRO A 4 -49.18 -2.03 4.31
N ARG A 5 -49.46 -0.99 3.53
CA ARG A 5 -49.19 -1.00 2.10
C ARG A 5 -47.67 -0.91 1.89
N ARG A 6 -47.10 -2.04 1.48
CA ARG A 6 -45.85 -2.23 0.74
C ARG A 6 -45.14 -0.91 0.36
N PRO A 7 -43.90 -0.64 0.82
CA PRO A 7 -43.16 0.55 0.37
C PRO A 7 -43.06 0.53 -1.16
N GLY A 8 -43.43 1.65 -1.77
CA GLY A 8 -43.85 1.78 -3.16
C GLY A 8 -42.78 1.59 -4.24
N ASN A 9 -41.52 1.28 -3.92
CA ASN A 9 -40.57 0.77 -4.91
C ASN A 9 -39.29 0.23 -4.24
N PRO A 10 -39.04 -1.10 -4.24
CA PRO A 10 -37.83 -1.68 -3.65
C PRO A 10 -36.55 -1.33 -4.44
N LEU A 11 -36.69 -0.92 -5.71
CA LEU A 11 -35.59 -0.50 -6.57
C LEU A 11 -34.97 0.84 -6.12
N GLU A 12 -35.80 1.85 -5.81
CA GLU A 12 -35.30 3.17 -5.38
C GLU A 12 -34.58 3.11 -4.01
N ALA A 13 -35.04 2.25 -3.11
CA ALA A 13 -34.37 2.02 -1.83
C ALA A 13 -32.98 1.40 -2.02
N ALA A 14 -32.83 0.47 -2.97
CA ALA A 14 -31.55 -0.17 -3.27
C ALA A 14 -30.57 0.82 -3.95
N GLU A 15 -31.04 1.65 -4.86
CA GLU A 15 -30.20 2.66 -5.52
C GLU A 15 -29.69 3.74 -4.55
N ALA A 16 -30.45 4.08 -3.50
CA ALA A 16 -29.98 4.99 -2.46
C ALA A 16 -28.82 4.40 -1.63
N LEU A 17 -28.80 3.08 -1.42
CA LEU A 17 -27.79 2.36 -0.64
C LEU A 17 -26.49 2.09 -1.42
N PHE A 18 -26.57 1.98 -2.74
CA PHE A 18 -25.44 1.62 -3.61
C PHE A 18 -24.80 2.80 -4.36
N LYS A 19 -25.16 4.05 -4.04
CA LYS A 19 -24.46 5.23 -4.58
C LYS A 19 -22.99 5.19 -4.17
N PRO A 20 -22.03 5.12 -5.12
CA PRO A 20 -20.62 5.13 -4.79
C PRO A 20 -20.23 6.53 -4.30
N VAL A 21 -20.10 6.69 -2.99
CA VAL A 21 -19.44 7.85 -2.39
C VAL A 21 -17.98 7.78 -2.83
N LYS A 22 -17.55 8.70 -3.70
CA LYS A 22 -16.14 8.91 -4.00
C LYS A 22 -15.43 9.18 -2.67
N LYS A 23 -14.64 8.20 -2.20
CA LYS A 23 -13.69 8.42 -1.11
C LYS A 23 -12.73 9.51 -1.58
N ALA A 24 -12.76 10.67 -0.91
CA ALA A 24 -11.73 11.66 -1.07
C ALA A 24 -10.36 11.00 -0.83
N PRO A 25 -9.33 11.31 -1.63
CA PRO A 25 -7.99 10.79 -1.37
C PRO A 25 -7.59 11.21 0.05
N ALA A 26 -7.12 10.25 0.85
CA ALA A 26 -6.61 10.53 2.18
C ALA A 26 -5.54 11.63 2.06
N PRO A 27 -5.54 12.64 2.93
CA PRO A 27 -4.55 13.71 2.87
C PRO A 27 -3.16 13.08 2.90
N ALA A 28 -2.30 13.51 1.99
CA ALA A 28 -0.90 13.14 1.98
C ALA A 28 -0.33 13.53 3.34
N VAL A 29 -0.08 12.53 4.19
CA VAL A 29 0.63 12.75 5.44
C VAL A 29 2.04 13.16 5.03
N GLU A 30 2.30 14.47 5.03
CA GLU A 30 3.64 15.04 4.93
C GLU A 30 4.40 14.58 6.18
N ARG A 31 5.07 13.42 6.04
CA ARG A 31 6.00 12.94 7.05
C ARG A 31 7.20 13.87 6.96
N GLY A 32 7.36 14.73 7.97
CA GLY A 32 8.56 15.55 8.13
C GLY A 32 9.84 14.70 8.02
N PRO A 33 10.99 15.30 7.72
CA PRO A 33 12.21 14.57 7.38
C PRO A 33 12.68 13.78 8.60
N LEU A 34 12.27 12.51 8.68
CA LEU A 34 12.79 11.58 9.66
C LEU A 34 14.26 11.35 9.33
N PRO A 35 15.18 11.38 10.31
CA PRO A 35 16.56 10.97 10.07
C PRO A 35 16.52 9.53 9.55
N ASN A 36 17.19 9.29 8.41
CA ASN A 36 17.22 8.01 7.68
C ASN A 36 16.03 7.75 6.72
N ILE A 37 15.65 8.75 5.93
CA ILE A 37 14.71 8.62 4.81
C ILE A 37 15.23 7.58 3.81
N LYS A 38 14.47 6.51 3.57
CA LYS A 38 14.69 5.60 2.44
C LYS A 38 14.13 6.27 1.19
N GLU A 39 15.00 6.54 0.23
CA GLU A 39 14.57 7.11 -1.05
C GLU A 39 14.13 5.98 -1.99
N LEU A 40 12.98 6.16 -2.64
CA LEU A 40 12.51 5.24 -3.67
C LEU A 40 13.26 5.57 -4.96
N VAL A 41 14.21 4.71 -5.32
CA VAL A 41 15.02 4.85 -6.54
C VAL A 41 14.84 3.65 -7.46
N SER A 42 14.94 3.88 -8.77
CA SER A 42 14.96 2.81 -9.77
C SER A 42 16.39 2.30 -9.97
N LEU A 43 16.71 1.17 -9.33
CA LEU A 43 17.99 0.46 -9.48
C LEU A 43 17.79 -0.82 -10.30
N LYS A 44 18.74 -1.12 -11.19
CA LYS A 44 18.80 -2.43 -11.86
C LYS A 44 19.62 -3.40 -11.01
N LEU A 45 19.05 -4.56 -10.74
CA LEU A 45 19.67 -5.66 -9.99
C LEU A 45 19.59 -6.93 -10.84
N ASP A 46 20.56 -7.81 -10.67
CA ASP A 46 20.53 -9.13 -11.31
C ASP A 46 19.36 -9.97 -10.80
N SER A 47 18.80 -10.80 -11.70
CA SER A 47 17.65 -11.66 -11.39
C SER A 47 17.95 -12.64 -10.25
N GLU A 48 19.16 -13.20 -10.23
CA GLU A 48 19.61 -14.13 -9.17
C GLU A 48 19.65 -13.47 -7.80
N VAL A 49 20.11 -12.21 -7.74
CA VAL A 49 20.18 -11.43 -6.50
C VAL A 49 18.77 -11.12 -6.00
N LEU A 50 17.87 -10.71 -6.88
CA LEU A 50 16.46 -10.49 -6.54
C LEU A 50 15.80 -11.77 -6.03
N ALA A 51 16.00 -12.89 -6.72
CA ALA A 51 15.41 -14.17 -6.34
C ALA A 51 15.90 -14.63 -4.96
N TYR A 52 17.20 -14.48 -4.68
CA TYR A 52 17.80 -14.78 -3.38
C TYR A 52 17.12 -14.01 -2.24
N PHE A 53 17.02 -12.68 -2.35
CA PHE A 53 16.42 -11.88 -1.28
C PHE A 53 14.91 -12.09 -1.14
N GLN A 54 14.20 -12.32 -2.25
CA GLN A 54 12.76 -12.58 -2.26
C GLN A 54 12.39 -13.95 -1.67
N ALA A 55 13.28 -14.95 -1.75
CA ALA A 55 13.04 -16.28 -1.21
C ALA A 55 12.79 -16.27 0.31
N ASP A 56 13.45 -15.37 1.04
CA ASP A 56 13.26 -15.16 2.48
C ASP A 56 11.93 -14.42 2.83
N GLY A 57 11.12 -14.05 1.84
CA GLY A 57 9.78 -13.49 2.05
C GLY A 57 9.75 -11.99 2.40
N ALA A 58 8.78 -11.57 3.22
CA ALA A 58 8.55 -10.16 3.54
C ALA A 58 9.83 -9.47 4.08
N GLY A 59 10.01 -8.19 3.73
CA GLY A 59 11.19 -7.41 4.13
C GLY A 59 12.45 -7.63 3.29
N TRP A 60 12.35 -8.28 2.13
CA TRP A 60 13.50 -8.52 1.24
C TRP A 60 14.20 -7.23 0.78
N GLN A 61 13.46 -6.13 0.62
CA GLN A 61 14.02 -4.81 0.30
C GLN A 61 14.85 -4.21 1.45
N ASP A 62 14.48 -4.51 2.70
CA ASP A 62 15.25 -4.08 3.86
C ASP A 62 16.55 -4.88 3.95
N ARG A 63 16.50 -6.19 3.71
CA ARG A 63 17.68 -7.07 3.70
C ARG A 63 18.71 -6.68 2.63
N ILE A 64 18.27 -6.36 1.42
CA ILE A 64 19.19 -5.90 0.38
C ILE A 64 19.82 -4.55 0.75
N ASN A 65 19.04 -3.63 1.35
CA ASN A 65 19.57 -2.35 1.83
C ASN A 65 20.59 -2.54 2.98
N ASP A 66 20.34 -3.46 3.91
CA ASP A 66 21.29 -3.78 4.99
C ASP A 66 22.60 -4.39 4.45
N THR A 67 22.50 -5.24 3.42
CA THR A 67 23.66 -5.81 2.73
C THR A 67 24.50 -4.71 2.07
N LEU A 68 23.85 -3.76 1.39
CA LEU A 68 24.53 -2.60 0.79
C LEU A 68 25.23 -1.74 1.86
N ARG A 69 24.59 -1.51 3.02
CA ARG A 69 25.21 -0.80 4.15
C ARG A 69 26.41 -1.53 4.72
N ALA A 70 26.36 -2.86 4.84
CA ALA A 70 27.48 -3.66 5.30
C ALA A 70 28.66 -3.58 4.32
N ALA A 71 28.37 -3.65 3.02
CA ALA A 71 29.39 -3.52 1.97
C ALA A 71 30.08 -2.15 1.97
N MET A 72 29.36 -1.06 2.30
CA MET A 72 29.97 0.26 2.47
C MET A 72 31.00 0.27 3.60
N LYS A 73 30.72 -0.39 4.73
CA LYS A 73 31.61 -0.46 5.90
C LYS A 73 32.81 -1.39 5.72
N MET A 74 32.71 -2.36 4.83
CA MET A 74 33.79 -3.31 4.51
C MET A 74 34.83 -2.72 3.55
N LYS A 75 34.56 -1.55 2.97
CA LYS A 75 35.37 -0.97 1.90
C LYS A 75 36.42 0.03 2.42
N ASP A 76 36.67 0.00 3.73
CA ASP A 76 37.72 0.70 4.47
C ASP A 76 38.75 -0.31 4.98
#